data_AF-A0A438VDS4-F1
#
_entry.id   AF-A0A438VDS4-F1
#
_cell.length_a   1.000
_cell.length_b   1.000
_cell.length_c   1.000
_cell.angle_alpha   90.00
_cell.angle_beta   90.00
_cell.angle_gamma   90.00
#
_symmetry.space_group_name_H-M   'P 1'
#
loop_
_entity.id
_entity.type
_entity.pdbx_description
1 polymer ?
#
loop_
_entity_poly.entity_id
_entity_poly.type
_entity_poly.pdbx_seq_one_letter_code
_entity_poly.pdbx_strand_id
1 'polypeptide(L)' 'HGTGRMVAPFVEMEWGEKAYKIHRQIKELFDPNGLLNPDVIITNDKEIHTKNLKSIYPIEEHLDMCMECGFCER' A
#
# COMPACT_ATOMS: atom_id res chain seq x y z
N HIS A 1 4.08 -7.13 6.73
CA HIS A 1 4.84 -6.33 5.75
C HIS A 1 4.73 -6.89 4.32
N GLY A 2 3.61 -7.53 3.94
CA GLY A 2 3.38 -8.00 2.56
C GLY A 2 2.94 -6.86 1.64
N THR A 3 2.36 -7.19 0.49
CA THR A 3 1.85 -6.23 -0.50
C THR A 3 0.71 -5.37 0.08
N GLY A 4 0.87 -4.05 -0.05
CA GLY A 4 -0.15 -3.03 0.28
C GLY A 4 -0.14 -1.91 -0.76
N ARG A 5 -0.86 -0.80 -0.50
CA ARG A 5 -0.98 0.33 -1.46
C ARG A 5 0.36 0.87 -1.97
N MET A 6 1.41 0.80 -1.15
CA MET A 6 2.77 1.21 -1.54
C MET A 6 3.36 0.37 -2.68
N VAL A 7 2.95 -0.89 -2.79
CA VAL A 7 3.50 -1.87 -3.74
C VAL A 7 2.49 -2.23 -4.83
N ALA A 8 1.19 -1.99 -4.61
CA ALA A 8 0.09 -2.37 -5.52
C ALA A 8 0.35 -2.05 -7.01
N PRO A 9 0.90 -0.86 -7.40
CA PRO A 9 1.20 -0.55 -8.81
C PRO A 9 2.24 -1.47 -9.47
N PHE A 10 3.06 -2.15 -8.66
CA PHE A 10 4.22 -2.93 -9.11
C PHE A 10 3.98 -4.43 -9.03
N VAL A 11 2.82 -4.87 -8.51
CA VAL A 11 2.50 -6.28 -8.29
C VAL A 11 2.52 -7.08 -9.59
N GLU A 12 2.05 -6.51 -10.71
CA GLU A 12 2.12 -7.19 -12.00
C GLU A 12 3.57 -7.42 -12.46
N MET A 13 4.47 -6.49 -12.18
CA MET A 13 5.90 -6.65 -12.48
C MET A 13 6.53 -7.72 -11.59
N GLU A 14 6.15 -7.77 -10.31
CA GLU A 14 6.66 -8.75 -9.34
C GLU A 14 6.17 -10.17 -9.66
N TRP A 15 4.88 -10.32 -9.96
CA TRP A 15 4.24 -11.63 -10.14
C TRP A 15 4.25 -12.12 -11.60
N GLY A 16 4.43 -11.20 -12.54
CA GLY A 16 4.25 -11.42 -13.96
C GLY A 16 2.77 -11.36 -14.40
N GLU A 17 2.55 -11.01 -15.66
CA GLU A 17 1.24 -10.80 -16.28
C GLU A 17 0.28 -11.98 -16.05
N LYS A 18 0.76 -13.22 -16.27
CA LYS A 18 -0.07 -14.42 -16.15
C LYS A 18 -0.64 -14.59 -14.74
N ALA A 19 0.21 -14.47 -13.72
CA ALA A 19 -0.21 -14.63 -12.34
C ALA A 19 -1.11 -13.48 -11.91
N TYR A 20 -0.77 -12.24 -12.27
CA TYR A 20 -1.58 -11.06 -11.98
C TYR A 20 -3.00 -11.18 -12.57
N LYS A 21 -3.12 -11.62 -13.82
CA LYS A 21 -4.42 -11.83 -14.49
C LYS A 21 -5.29 -12.88 -13.80
N ILE A 22 -4.70 -13.97 -13.30
CA ILE A 22 -5.44 -14.98 -12.52
C ILE A 22 -5.98 -14.37 -11.22
N HIS A 23 -5.16 -13.58 -10.51
CA HIS A 23 -5.59 -12.93 -9.28
C HIS A 23 -6.68 -11.87 -9.52
N ARG A 24 -6.62 -11.14 -10.64
CA ARG A 24 -7.71 -10.26 -11.10
C ARG A 24 -9.03 -11.02 -11.25
N GLN A 25 -9.00 -12.19 -11.88
CA GLN A 25 -10.21 -13.00 -12.06
C GLN A 25 -10.74 -13.53 -10.74
N ILE A 26 -9.86 -14.00 -9.85
CA ILE A 26 -10.25 -14.43 -8.50
C ILE A 26 -10.91 -13.27 -7.75
N LYS A 27 -10.31 -12.09 -7.77
CA LYS A 27 -10.85 -10.90 -7.10
C LYS A 27 -12.26 -10.54 -7.60
N GLU A 28 -12.47 -10.57 -8.91
CA GLU A 28 -13.77 -10.31 -9.52
C GLU A 28 -14.83 -11.35 -9.12
N LEU A 29 -14.46 -12.63 -9.03
CA LEU A 29 -15.38 -13.71 -8.65
C LEU A 29 -15.86 -13.58 -7.20
N PHE A 30 -14.99 -13.18 -6.28
CA PHE A 30 -15.30 -13.09 -4.86
C PHE A 30 -15.76 -11.69 -4.41
N ASP A 31 -15.44 -10.65 -5.16
CA ASP A 31 -15.77 -9.27 -4.82
C ASP A 31 -16.11 -8.44 -6.08
N PRO A 32 -17.20 -8.77 -6.80
CA PRO A 32 -17.59 -8.09 -8.03
C PRO A 32 -17.97 -6.62 -7.82
N ASN A 33 -18.29 -6.23 -6.58
CA ASN A 33 -18.63 -4.85 -6.21
C ASN A 33 -17.41 -4.07 -5.67
N GLY A 34 -16.24 -4.70 -5.56
CA GLY A 34 -15.01 -4.05 -5.10
C GLY A 34 -15.04 -3.57 -3.64
N LEU A 35 -15.81 -4.20 -2.77
CA LEU A 35 -16.00 -3.79 -1.37
C LEU A 35 -14.81 -4.16 -0.47
N LEU A 36 -14.10 -5.24 -0.81
CA LEU A 36 -13.06 -5.81 0.06
C LEU A 36 -11.68 -5.23 -0.28
N ASN A 37 -11.23 -4.26 0.51
CA ASN A 37 -9.88 -3.67 0.40
C ASN A 37 -9.51 -3.19 -1.02
N PRO A 38 -10.25 -2.19 -1.57
CA PRO A 38 -9.92 -1.62 -2.86
C PRO A 38 -8.49 -1.04 -2.88
N ASP A 39 -7.82 -1.27 -4.01
CA ASP A 39 -6.50 -0.74 -4.36
C ASP A 39 -5.30 -1.19 -3.50
N VAL A 40 -5.46 -2.23 -2.67
CA VAL A 40 -4.37 -2.67 -1.76
C VAL A 40 -3.37 -3.63 -2.41
N ILE A 41 -3.83 -4.51 -3.31
CA ILE A 41 -2.98 -5.50 -4.01
C ILE A 41 -3.21 -5.37 -5.51
N ILE A 42 -4.48 -5.35 -5.89
CA ILE A 42 -4.93 -5.16 -7.25
C ILE A 42 -5.46 -3.74 -7.35
N THR A 43 -4.89 -2.97 -8.26
CA THR A 43 -5.30 -1.59 -8.52
C THR A 43 -5.17 -1.26 -10.01
N ASN A 44 -5.96 -0.29 -10.46
CA ASN A 44 -5.75 0.38 -11.75
C ASN A 44 -5.04 1.73 -11.56
N ASP A 45 -4.85 2.18 -10.32
CA ASP A 45 -4.24 3.45 -9.98
C ASP A 45 -2.74 3.30 -9.79
N LYS A 46 -1.98 3.68 -10.84
CA LYS A 46 -0.52 3.58 -10.85
C LYS A 46 0.15 4.49 -9.81
N GLU A 47 -0.56 5.52 -9.35
CA GLU A 47 -0.06 6.51 -8.40
C GLU A 47 -0.58 6.28 -6.97
N ILE A 48 -1.28 5.19 -6.68
CA ILE A 48 -1.87 4.97 -5.33
C ILE A 48 -0.81 4.97 -4.23
N HIS A 49 0.42 4.58 -4.55
CA HIS A 49 1.56 4.55 -3.63
C HIS A 49 2.04 5.94 -3.17
N THR A 50 1.65 7.02 -3.84
CA THR A 50 2.00 8.40 -3.46
C THR A 50 0.82 9.15 -2.82
N LYS A 51 -0.36 8.53 -2.75
CA LYS A 51 -1.58 9.15 -2.23
C LYS A 51 -1.75 8.85 -0.74
N ASN A 52 -2.42 9.78 -0.04
CA ASN A 52 -2.78 9.63 1.37
C ASN A 52 -1.58 9.31 2.28
N LEU A 53 -0.39 9.78 1.88
CA LEU A 53 0.80 9.70 2.72
C LEU A 53 0.57 10.53 3.97
N LYS A 54 0.95 9.96 5.12
CA LYS A 54 0.89 10.68 6.39
C LYS A 54 1.74 11.93 6.28
N SER A 55 1.13 13.09 6.46
CA SER A 55 1.87 14.35 6.54
C SER A 55 2.79 14.32 7.76
N ILE A 56 4.04 14.68 7.55
CA ILE A 56 4.98 14.94 8.62
C ILE A 56 4.81 16.41 8.97
N TYR A 57 4.36 16.69 10.20
CA TYR A 57 4.35 18.04 10.72
C TYR A 57 5.70 18.31 11.38
N PRO A 58 6.30 19.49 11.15
CA PRO A 58 7.49 19.87 11.89
C PRO A 58 7.14 19.89 13.38
N ILE A 59 7.90 19.13 14.15
CA ILE A 59 7.89 19.16 15.61
C ILE A 59 9.18 19.84 16.09
N GLU A 60 9.24 20.14 17.39
CA GLU A 60 10.47 20.67 17.96
C GLU A 60 11.65 19.72 17.70
N GLU A 61 12.82 20.26 17.35
CA GLU A 61 14.00 19.49 16.91
C GLU A 61 14.39 18.38 17.91
N HIS A 62 14.22 18.65 19.21
CA HIS A 62 14.51 17.67 20.26
C HIS A 62 13.55 16.47 20.30
N LEU A 63 12.35 16.61 19.71
CA LEU A 63 11.35 15.55 19.55
C LEU A 63 11.42 14.87 18.18
N ASP A 64 12.03 15.51 17.17
CA ASP A 64 12.17 14.94 15.82
C ASP A 64 13.07 13.69 15.81
N MET A 65 14.07 13.66 16.69
CA MET A 65 14.92 12.47 16.93
C MET A 65 14.14 11.23 17.41
N CYS A 66 12.93 11.41 17.94
CA CYS A 66 12.13 10.35 18.54
C CYS A 66 11.44 9.45 17.50
N MET A 67 11.12 9.97 16.30
CA MET A 67 10.34 9.23 15.30
C MET A 67 11.13 8.13 14.57
N GLU A 68 12.46 8.18 14.59
CA GLU A 68 13.32 7.16 13.97
C GLU A 68 13.80 6.09 14.96
N CYS A 69 13.88 6.39 16.27
CA CYS A 69 14.58 5.53 17.22
C CYS A 69 13.70 4.69 18.16
N GLY A 70 12.39 4.96 18.26
CA GLY A 70 11.49 4.18 19.14
C GLY A 70 11.82 4.25 20.64
N PHE A 71 12.73 5.13 21.06
CA PHE A 71 13.23 5.19 22.43
C PHE A 71 12.18 5.73 23.42
N CYS A 72 11.19 6.47 22.92
CA CYS A 72 10.16 7.15 23.73
C CYS A 72 8.88 6.33 23.94
N GLU A 73 8.74 5.11 23.39
CA GLU A 73 7.55 4.25 23.58
C GLU A 73 7.55 3.52 24.95
N ARG A 74 7.93 4.21 26.04
CA ARG A 74 7.85 3.68 27.42
C ARG A 74 6.64 4.21 28.17
#